data_AF-A0ABC8AD61-F1
#
_entry.id   AF-A0ABC8AD61-F1
#
_cell.length_a   1.000
_cell.length_b   1.000
_cell.length_c   1.000
_cell.angle_alpha   90.00
_cell.angle_beta   90.00
_cell.angle_gamma   90.00
#
_symmetry.space_group_name_H-M   'P 1'
#
loop_
_entity.id
_entity.type
_entity.pdbx_description
1 polymer ?
#
loop_
_entity_poly.entity_id
_entity_poly.type
_entity_poly.pdbx_seq_one_letter_code
_entity_poly.pdbx_strand_id
1 'polypeptide(L)'
;MSTELSHVLQELRDVRQPSHTVLQGARVLFPCELLSALSLLQTSAQAGYQAVVETGLGLAIGLREQILKAAAILGVADPSGIYIQPEDEHRLDVVGRLFEAMLRDSCLYPQSRVWIGHLLVPVAKVALRDSCLLETDHHPVWRLLMLLVDACNGNKGEDPAEHALLMQVRETVETVVREFDDDVTLFQMQQVTLGMHYEQYAAKTRNTQRHVAECEITEERRQQAQQTADDALKQCLLGHVLPQQIEHFLRGIWCAHVQQVALLNDDNGPALKAVLALGEALLAQWRQASEGRIPERPWLYEERAGILEAFSIAGMTLAEAEAGFADLQHVLAAATPQSSVIATSTQTQSFDTFISVPDMSATSELNTASPSYFRELPLGTWLDFIGIDGRIQSGQLSWVSPISGRLMFVNHRGRRLCVTSPEELSTLMCLGRLRLHRAGDSLMS
;
A
#
# COMPACT_ATOMS: atom_id res chain seq x y z
N MET A 1 11.50 -0.88 -10.15
CA MET A 1 12.67 -1.69 -9.75
C MET A 1 13.13 -2.61 -10.88
N SER A 2 12.34 -3.60 -11.33
CA SER A 2 12.79 -4.54 -12.39
C SER A 2 13.17 -3.88 -13.74
N THR A 3 12.46 -2.84 -14.17
CA THR A 3 12.72 -2.15 -15.45
C THR A 3 13.94 -1.22 -15.43
N GLU A 4 14.28 -0.63 -14.28
CA GLU A 4 15.45 0.25 -14.16
C GLU A 4 16.73 -0.57 -14.07
N LEU A 5 16.73 -1.69 -13.33
CA LEU A 5 17.90 -2.57 -13.24
C LEU A 5 18.15 -3.34 -14.54
N SER A 6 17.10 -3.71 -15.29
CA SER A 6 17.28 -4.28 -16.63
C SER A 6 17.78 -3.24 -17.63
N HIS A 7 17.36 -1.98 -17.53
CA HIS A 7 17.92 -0.88 -18.30
C HIS A 7 19.39 -0.62 -17.94
N VAL A 8 19.75 -0.71 -16.66
CA VAL A 8 21.15 -0.63 -16.20
C VAL A 8 21.95 -1.80 -16.76
N LEU A 9 21.45 -3.03 -16.77
CA LEU A 9 22.12 -4.15 -17.45
C LEU A 9 22.28 -3.90 -18.96
N GLN A 10 21.26 -3.35 -19.62
CA GLN A 10 21.30 -3.03 -21.04
C GLN A 10 22.35 -1.94 -21.35
N GLU A 11 22.36 -0.87 -20.56
CA GLU A 11 23.38 0.20 -20.66
C GLU A 11 24.78 -0.31 -20.33
N LEU A 12 24.91 -1.21 -19.36
CA LEU A 12 26.19 -1.83 -18.98
C LEU A 12 26.70 -2.82 -20.02
N ARG A 13 25.81 -3.49 -20.78
CA ARG A 13 26.17 -4.29 -21.97
C ARG A 13 26.69 -3.41 -23.12
N ASP A 14 26.17 -2.19 -23.26
CA ASP A 14 26.50 -1.27 -24.37
C ASP A 14 27.76 -0.42 -24.12
N VAL A 15 28.29 -0.38 -22.89
CA VAL A 15 29.55 0.30 -22.58
C VAL A 15 30.73 -0.44 -23.23
N ARG A 16 31.05 -0.01 -24.45
CA ARG A 16 32.20 -0.46 -25.26
C ARG A 16 33.51 -0.48 -24.47
N GLN A 17 34.29 -1.53 -24.74
CA GLN A 17 35.67 -1.75 -24.32
C GLN A 17 36.51 -0.46 -24.41
N PRO A 18 37.13 0.01 -23.31
CA PRO A 18 38.16 1.02 -23.42
C PRO A 18 39.37 0.44 -24.17
N SER A 19 39.86 1.17 -25.18
CA SER A 19 41.05 0.80 -25.92
C SER A 19 42.28 0.95 -25.02
N HIS A 20 42.74 -0.14 -24.41
CA HIS A 20 43.93 -0.10 -23.58
C HIS A 20 45.19 -0.57 -24.31
N THR A 21 46.23 0.25 -24.17
CA THR A 21 47.57 0.04 -24.70
C THR A 21 48.23 -1.10 -23.92
N VAL A 22 48.54 -2.20 -24.60
CA VAL A 22 49.26 -3.34 -23.99
C VAL A 22 50.61 -2.85 -23.47
N LEU A 23 50.78 -2.82 -22.14
CA LEU A 23 52.06 -2.52 -21.50
C LEU A 23 53.01 -3.69 -21.76
N GLN A 24 54.09 -3.46 -22.50
CA GLN A 24 55.13 -4.46 -22.74
C GLN A 24 55.79 -4.85 -21.41
N GLY A 25 55.71 -6.13 -21.04
CA GLY A 25 56.32 -6.70 -19.83
C GLY A 25 55.35 -7.07 -18.71
N ALA A 26 54.04 -6.82 -18.86
CA ALA A 26 53.04 -7.21 -17.88
C ALA A 26 52.58 -8.68 -18.08
N ARG A 27 52.40 -9.42 -16.98
CA ARG A 27 51.86 -10.78 -16.94
C ARG A 27 50.34 -10.73 -16.83
N VAL A 28 49.67 -11.48 -17.71
CA VAL A 28 48.23 -11.73 -17.64
C VAL A 28 47.92 -12.72 -16.51
N LEU A 29 46.94 -12.41 -15.66
CA LEU A 29 46.35 -13.41 -14.75
C LEU A 29 45.57 -14.45 -15.54
N PHE A 30 45.92 -15.72 -15.35
CA PHE A 30 45.12 -16.81 -15.92
C PHE A 30 43.78 -16.96 -15.18
N PRO A 31 42.73 -17.47 -15.83
CA PRO A 31 41.40 -17.63 -15.20
C PRO A 31 41.43 -18.39 -13.85
N CYS A 32 42.26 -19.43 -13.73
CA CYS A 32 42.41 -20.18 -12.48
C CYS A 32 43.06 -19.36 -11.35
N GLU A 33 43.98 -18.46 -11.68
CA GLU A 33 44.66 -17.57 -10.72
C GLU A 33 43.70 -16.48 -10.24
N LEU A 34 42.89 -15.93 -11.15
CA LEU A 34 41.84 -14.97 -10.86
C LEU A 34 40.78 -15.57 -9.92
N LEU A 35 40.33 -16.80 -10.21
CA LEU A 35 39.40 -17.53 -9.34
C LEU A 35 40.00 -17.87 -7.98
N SER A 36 41.30 -18.21 -7.93
CA SER A 36 42.00 -18.47 -6.66
C SER A 36 42.12 -17.20 -5.80
N ALA A 37 42.40 -16.05 -6.42
CA ALA A 37 42.42 -14.75 -5.74
C ALA A 37 41.03 -14.39 -5.20
N LEU A 38 39.96 -14.65 -5.96
CA LEU A 38 38.59 -14.45 -5.49
C LEU A 38 38.21 -15.42 -4.36
N SER A 39 38.62 -16.69 -4.43
CA SER A 39 38.42 -17.63 -3.31
C SER A 39 39.16 -17.20 -2.05
N LEU A 40 40.37 -16.61 -2.18
CA LEU A 40 41.09 -16.02 -1.04
C LEU A 40 40.32 -14.81 -0.46
N LEU A 41 39.76 -13.95 -1.31
CA LEU A 41 38.92 -12.84 -0.84
C LEU A 41 37.64 -13.33 -0.15
N GLN A 42 37.01 -14.38 -0.67
CA GLN A 42 35.79 -14.95 -0.10
C GLN A 42 36.00 -15.50 1.32
N THR A 43 37.19 -16.03 1.60
CA THR A 43 37.57 -16.53 2.94
C THR A 43 38.00 -15.41 3.92
N SER A 44 38.20 -14.19 3.42
CA SER A 44 38.51 -13.04 4.25
C SER A 44 37.29 -12.50 5.02
N ALA A 45 37.51 -11.59 5.98
CA ALA A 45 36.43 -11.00 6.76
C ALA A 45 35.36 -10.36 5.86
N GLN A 46 34.08 -10.63 6.16
CA GLN A 46 32.93 -10.13 5.38
C GLN A 46 33.03 -10.46 3.87
N ALA A 47 33.64 -11.60 3.53
CA ALA A 47 33.86 -12.05 2.14
C ALA A 47 34.60 -11.03 1.26
N GLY A 48 35.44 -10.18 1.86
CA GLY A 48 36.19 -9.14 1.16
C GLY A 48 35.38 -7.88 0.82
N TYR A 49 34.06 -7.85 1.09
CA TYR A 49 33.21 -6.70 0.77
C TYR A 49 33.66 -5.43 1.50
N GLN A 50 33.98 -5.51 2.79
CA GLN A 50 34.44 -4.34 3.56
C GLN A 50 35.72 -3.75 2.98
N ALA A 51 36.69 -4.61 2.63
CA ALA A 51 37.95 -4.19 2.04
C ALA A 51 37.76 -3.53 0.67
N VAL A 52 36.75 -3.95 -0.10
CA VAL A 52 36.36 -3.30 -1.36
C VAL A 52 35.77 -1.92 -1.10
N VAL A 53 34.85 -1.79 -0.13
CA VAL A 53 34.21 -0.51 0.20
C VAL A 53 35.22 0.50 0.78
N GLU A 54 36.16 0.05 1.61
CA GLU A 54 37.21 0.89 2.23
C GLU A 54 38.15 1.55 1.22
N THR A 55 38.23 1.05 -0.02
CA THR A 55 39.02 1.70 -1.09
C THR A 55 38.47 3.09 -1.44
N GLY A 56 37.16 3.33 -1.27
CA GLY A 56 36.51 4.58 -1.64
C GLY A 56 36.42 4.84 -3.16
N LEU A 57 36.79 3.86 -3.99
CA LEU A 57 36.88 3.99 -5.46
C LEU A 57 35.65 3.44 -6.21
N GLY A 58 34.62 2.98 -5.48
CA GLY A 58 33.49 2.21 -6.02
C GLY A 58 33.74 0.69 -5.98
N LEU A 59 32.67 -0.10 -6.05
CA LEU A 59 32.71 -1.56 -5.94
C LEU A 59 33.44 -2.21 -7.11
N ALA A 60 33.29 -1.68 -8.32
CA ALA A 60 33.97 -2.21 -9.51
C ALA A 60 35.50 -2.09 -9.40
N ILE A 61 35.99 -0.86 -9.15
CA ILE A 61 37.43 -0.57 -9.06
C ILE A 61 38.01 -1.21 -7.79
N GLY A 62 37.31 -1.10 -6.66
CA GLY A 62 37.74 -1.68 -5.40
C GLY A 62 37.87 -3.20 -5.46
N LEU A 63 36.94 -3.89 -6.14
CA LEU A 63 37.02 -5.35 -6.32
C LEU A 63 38.30 -5.74 -7.09
N ARG A 64 38.62 -5.04 -8.18
CA ARG A 64 39.84 -5.30 -8.95
C ARG A 64 41.11 -5.05 -8.15
N GLU A 65 41.17 -3.97 -7.37
CA GLU A 65 42.31 -3.68 -6.50
C GLU A 65 42.52 -4.79 -5.46
N GLN A 66 41.44 -5.27 -4.85
CA GLN A 66 41.50 -6.36 -3.87
C GLN A 66 41.88 -7.70 -4.52
N ILE A 67 41.43 -7.98 -5.74
CA ILE A 67 41.86 -9.16 -6.51
C ILE A 67 43.37 -9.12 -6.76
N LEU A 68 43.91 -7.98 -7.20
CA LEU A 68 45.34 -7.84 -7.45
C LEU A 68 46.18 -7.98 -6.17
N LYS A 69 45.68 -7.43 -5.04
CA LYS A 69 46.29 -7.63 -3.71
C LYS A 69 46.27 -9.11 -3.31
N ALA A 70 45.15 -9.80 -3.48
CA ALA A 70 45.02 -11.23 -3.18
C ALA A 70 45.92 -12.10 -4.08
N ALA A 71 46.04 -11.77 -5.37
CA ALA A 71 46.94 -12.45 -6.29
C ALA A 71 48.43 -12.27 -5.90
N ALA A 72 48.80 -11.09 -5.41
CA ALA A 72 50.14 -10.84 -4.89
C ALA A 72 50.44 -11.70 -3.64
N ILE A 73 49.46 -11.87 -2.74
CA ILE A 73 49.58 -12.75 -1.56
C ILE A 73 49.80 -14.21 -1.97
N LEU A 74 49.15 -14.66 -3.05
CA LEU A 74 49.31 -16.01 -3.60
C LEU A 74 50.65 -16.23 -4.32
N GLY A 75 51.54 -15.23 -4.35
CA GLY A 75 52.87 -15.32 -4.96
C GLY A 75 52.84 -15.32 -6.49
N VAL A 76 51.76 -14.82 -7.10
CA VAL A 76 51.56 -14.90 -8.56
C VAL A 76 52.46 -13.91 -9.33
N ALA A 77 52.93 -12.80 -8.74
CA ALA A 77 54.08 -11.94 -9.16
C ALA A 77 54.06 -10.59 -8.39
N ASP A 78 54.99 -9.67 -8.70
CA ASP A 78 54.99 -8.29 -8.16
C ASP A 78 53.72 -7.50 -8.58
N PRO A 79 53.09 -6.72 -7.67
CA PRO A 79 51.81 -6.02 -7.93
C PRO A 79 51.81 -5.07 -9.13
N SER A 80 52.98 -4.52 -9.49
CA SER A 80 53.14 -3.54 -10.57
C SER A 80 53.30 -4.16 -11.97
N GLY A 81 53.29 -5.49 -12.09
CA GLY A 81 53.48 -6.21 -13.35
C GLY A 81 52.32 -7.14 -13.74
N ILE A 82 51.20 -7.11 -13.03
CA ILE A 82 50.06 -8.03 -13.24
C ILE A 82 48.86 -7.27 -13.79
N TYR A 83 48.20 -7.83 -14.81
CA TYR A 83 46.92 -7.29 -15.29
C TYR A 83 45.88 -8.39 -15.54
N ILE A 84 44.61 -8.02 -15.43
CA ILE A 84 43.45 -8.89 -15.71
C ILE A 84 43.14 -8.80 -17.22
N GLN A 85 42.69 -9.89 -17.83
CA GLN A 85 42.28 -9.85 -19.23
C GLN A 85 41.13 -8.85 -19.44
N PRO A 86 41.09 -8.09 -20.54
CA PRO A 86 40.06 -7.05 -20.74
C PRO A 86 38.62 -7.57 -20.67
N GLU A 87 38.38 -8.81 -21.11
CA GLU A 87 37.06 -9.46 -21.06
C GLU A 87 36.63 -9.75 -19.61
N ASP A 88 37.54 -10.30 -18.80
CA ASP A 88 37.29 -10.59 -17.39
C ASP A 88 37.18 -9.30 -16.56
N GLU A 89 38.01 -8.29 -16.86
CA GLU A 89 37.92 -6.97 -16.25
C GLU A 89 36.55 -6.34 -16.50
N HIS A 90 36.06 -6.39 -17.74
CA HIS A 90 34.74 -5.89 -18.08
C HIS A 90 33.62 -6.63 -17.33
N ARG A 91 33.68 -7.97 -17.24
CA ARG A 91 32.69 -8.76 -16.48
C ARG A 91 32.67 -8.35 -15.01
N LEU A 92 33.83 -8.16 -14.39
CA LEU A 92 33.94 -7.72 -13.00
C LEU A 92 33.41 -6.29 -12.80
N ASP A 93 33.67 -5.39 -13.75
CA ASP A 93 33.17 -4.02 -13.71
C ASP A 93 31.63 -3.97 -13.80
N VAL A 94 31.03 -4.79 -14.68
CA VAL A 94 29.58 -4.91 -14.80
C VAL A 94 28.98 -5.41 -13.49
N VAL A 95 29.55 -6.43 -12.86
CA VAL A 95 29.10 -6.94 -11.56
C VAL A 95 29.22 -5.87 -10.48
N GLY A 96 30.34 -5.15 -10.40
CA GLY A 96 30.52 -4.07 -9.41
C GLY A 96 29.47 -2.96 -9.56
N ARG A 97 29.25 -2.46 -10.77
CA ARG A 97 28.25 -1.41 -11.05
C ARG A 97 26.82 -1.90 -10.83
N LEU A 98 26.55 -3.17 -11.12
CA LEU A 98 25.26 -3.79 -10.82
C LEU A 98 24.97 -3.75 -9.32
N PHE A 99 25.93 -4.18 -8.50
CA PHE A 99 25.77 -4.12 -7.05
C PHE A 99 25.62 -2.68 -6.54
N GLU A 100 26.36 -1.71 -7.10
CA GLU A 100 26.18 -0.30 -6.76
C GLU A 100 24.77 0.20 -7.05
N ALA A 101 24.24 -0.05 -8.25
CA ALA A 101 22.88 0.33 -8.62
C ALA A 101 21.85 -0.35 -7.71
N MET A 102 21.97 -1.67 -7.53
CA MET A 102 21.08 -2.44 -6.67
C MET A 102 21.07 -1.93 -5.22
N LEU A 103 22.24 -1.65 -4.63
CA LEU A 103 22.34 -1.17 -3.26
C LEU A 103 21.91 0.29 -3.09
N ARG A 104 22.00 1.11 -4.16
CA ARG A 104 21.58 2.51 -4.18
C ARG A 104 20.08 2.66 -4.34
N ASP A 105 19.47 1.90 -5.26
CA ASP A 105 18.09 2.10 -5.67
C ASP A 105 17.09 1.35 -4.76
N SER A 106 17.59 0.41 -3.94
CA SER A 106 16.79 -0.36 -2.97
C SER A 106 16.76 0.29 -1.58
N CYS A 107 15.62 0.21 -0.88
CA CYS A 107 15.46 0.78 0.47
C CYS A 107 15.96 -0.21 1.54
N LEU A 108 17.27 -0.43 1.59
CA LEU A 108 17.92 -1.41 2.46
C LEU A 108 18.44 -0.80 3.76
N TYR A 109 18.19 -1.46 4.89
CA TYR A 109 18.78 -1.10 6.18
C TYR A 109 20.27 -1.46 6.24
N PRO A 110 21.07 -0.82 7.13
CA PRO A 110 22.53 -1.00 7.15
C PRO A 110 22.97 -2.46 7.24
N GLN A 111 22.31 -3.29 8.06
CA GLN A 111 22.65 -4.71 8.21
C GLN A 111 22.38 -5.51 6.92
N SER A 112 21.20 -5.34 6.33
CA SER A 112 20.82 -6.01 5.08
C SER A 112 21.68 -5.59 3.89
N ARG A 113 22.09 -4.32 3.84
CA ARG A 113 23.02 -3.80 2.81
C ARG A 113 24.37 -4.52 2.88
N VAL A 114 24.90 -4.75 4.08
CA VAL A 114 26.16 -5.49 4.27
C VAL A 114 26.00 -6.96 3.84
N TRP A 115 24.92 -7.64 4.22
CA TRP A 115 24.69 -9.03 3.81
C TRP A 115 24.61 -9.18 2.30
N ILE A 116 23.83 -8.34 1.63
CA ILE A 116 23.75 -8.36 0.17
C ILE A 116 25.14 -8.06 -0.43
N GLY A 117 25.89 -7.11 0.12
CA GLY A 117 27.26 -6.81 -0.27
C GLY A 117 28.23 -8.01 -0.20
N HIS A 118 28.08 -8.90 0.78
CA HIS A 118 28.92 -10.11 0.88
C HIS A 118 28.82 -11.04 -0.34
N LEU A 119 27.72 -10.96 -1.11
CA LEU A 119 27.54 -11.75 -2.33
C LEU A 119 28.35 -11.22 -3.53
N LEU A 120 28.98 -10.04 -3.42
CA LEU A 120 29.77 -9.45 -4.51
C LEU A 120 30.82 -10.42 -5.06
N VAL A 121 31.60 -11.05 -4.17
CA VAL A 121 32.68 -11.97 -4.57
C VAL A 121 32.14 -13.30 -5.13
N PRO A 122 31.19 -14.01 -4.47
CA PRO A 122 30.55 -15.19 -5.04
C PRO A 122 29.94 -14.94 -6.43
N VAL A 123 29.25 -13.80 -6.62
CA VAL A 123 28.65 -13.46 -7.92
C VAL A 123 29.71 -13.13 -8.97
N ALA A 124 30.78 -12.42 -8.59
CA ALA A 124 31.92 -12.17 -9.48
C ALA A 124 32.58 -13.48 -9.96
N LYS A 125 32.73 -14.47 -9.07
CA LYS A 125 33.22 -15.81 -9.45
C LYS A 125 32.30 -16.49 -10.47
N VAL A 126 30.97 -16.41 -10.28
CA VAL A 126 30.02 -16.94 -11.26
C VAL A 126 30.11 -16.20 -12.58
N ALA A 127 30.18 -14.87 -12.59
CA ALA A 127 30.25 -14.06 -13.82
C ALA A 127 31.47 -14.38 -14.69
N LEU A 128 32.61 -14.71 -14.08
CA LEU A 128 33.81 -15.13 -14.79
C LEU A 128 33.69 -16.52 -15.42
N ARG A 129 32.83 -17.40 -14.86
CA ARG A 129 32.64 -18.78 -15.33
C ARG A 129 31.47 -18.95 -16.28
N ASP A 130 30.36 -18.29 -15.97
CA ASP A 130 29.11 -18.36 -16.72
C ASP A 130 28.74 -16.98 -17.26
N SER A 131 28.95 -16.80 -18.56
CA SER A 131 28.59 -15.58 -19.26
C SER A 131 27.07 -15.38 -19.36
N CYS A 132 26.27 -16.44 -19.23
CA CYS A 132 24.80 -16.37 -19.29
C CYS A 132 24.22 -15.50 -18.17
N LEU A 133 24.93 -15.35 -17.03
CA LEU A 133 24.54 -14.47 -15.93
C LEU A 133 24.28 -13.03 -16.39
N LEU A 134 25.12 -12.53 -17.31
CA LEU A 134 25.04 -11.15 -17.80
C LEU A 134 24.13 -11.03 -19.02
N GLU A 135 23.87 -12.12 -19.74
CA GLU A 135 23.06 -12.17 -20.95
C GLU A 135 21.57 -12.38 -20.66
N THR A 136 21.22 -13.10 -19.59
CA THR A 136 19.84 -13.53 -19.33
C THR A 136 19.35 -13.16 -17.92
N ASP A 137 18.20 -12.49 -17.85
CA ASP A 137 17.60 -12.05 -16.57
C ASP A 137 17.00 -13.20 -15.73
N HIS A 138 16.89 -14.41 -16.31
CA HIS A 138 16.34 -15.61 -15.67
C HIS A 138 17.39 -16.46 -14.94
N HIS A 139 18.65 -16.03 -14.92
CA HIS A 139 19.73 -16.77 -14.29
C HIS A 139 19.47 -16.99 -12.78
N PRO A 140 19.73 -18.18 -12.20
CA PRO A 140 19.40 -18.50 -10.80
C PRO A 140 20.03 -17.54 -9.78
N VAL A 141 21.26 -17.07 -10.03
CA VAL A 141 21.91 -16.04 -9.21
C VAL A 141 21.12 -14.72 -9.23
N TRP A 142 20.68 -14.29 -10.42
CA TRP A 142 19.90 -13.06 -10.58
C TRP A 142 18.56 -13.18 -9.84
N ARG A 143 17.88 -14.31 -9.99
CA ARG A 143 16.63 -14.59 -9.28
C ARG A 143 16.80 -14.59 -7.76
N LEU A 144 17.91 -15.14 -7.25
CA LEU A 144 18.21 -15.09 -5.82
C LEU A 144 18.48 -13.66 -5.35
N LEU A 145 19.29 -12.88 -6.09
CA LEU A 145 19.60 -11.49 -5.74
C LEU A 145 18.34 -10.62 -5.68
N MET A 146 17.44 -10.75 -6.66
CA MET A 146 16.16 -10.03 -6.63
C MET A 146 15.28 -10.45 -5.47
N LEU A 147 15.20 -11.74 -5.19
CA LEU A 147 14.44 -12.23 -4.05
C LEU A 147 15.00 -11.71 -2.71
N LEU A 148 16.33 -11.66 -2.56
CA LEU A 148 16.98 -11.11 -1.36
C LEU A 148 16.70 -9.61 -1.22
N VAL A 149 16.81 -8.86 -2.31
CA VAL A 149 16.47 -7.43 -2.32
C VAL A 149 15.00 -7.23 -1.95
N ASP A 150 14.08 -7.95 -2.57
CA ASP A 150 12.64 -7.87 -2.28
C ASP A 150 12.33 -8.21 -0.81
N ALA A 151 12.98 -9.23 -0.26
CA ALA A 151 12.81 -9.63 1.14
C ALA A 151 13.37 -8.60 2.15
N CYS A 152 14.39 -7.85 1.76
CA CYS A 152 15.01 -6.80 2.59
C CYS A 152 14.43 -5.40 2.36
N ASN A 153 13.78 -5.14 1.22
CA ASN A 153 13.34 -3.81 0.84
C ASN A 153 12.30 -3.25 1.83
N GLY A 154 12.64 -2.17 2.52
CA GLY A 154 11.80 -1.56 3.55
C GLY A 154 11.61 -2.41 4.83
N ASN A 155 12.27 -3.56 4.95
CA ASN A 155 12.13 -4.47 6.09
C ASN A 155 13.14 -4.13 7.21
N LYS A 156 12.63 -3.58 8.33
CA LYS A 156 13.44 -3.23 9.52
C LYS A 156 13.73 -4.39 10.46
N GLY A 157 12.97 -5.49 10.39
CA GLY A 157 13.04 -6.56 11.38
C GLY A 157 12.46 -6.21 12.75
N GLU A 158 11.50 -5.28 12.83
CA GLU A 158 10.88 -4.88 14.10
C GLU A 158 9.80 -5.88 14.57
N ASP A 159 9.10 -6.51 13.64
CA ASP A 159 8.10 -7.55 13.91
C ASP A 159 8.73 -8.96 13.93
N PRO A 160 8.19 -9.93 14.71
CA PRO A 160 8.68 -11.30 14.68
C PRO A 160 8.70 -11.95 13.28
N ALA A 161 7.73 -11.66 12.41
CA ALA A 161 7.69 -12.20 11.05
C ALA A 161 8.71 -11.51 10.13
N GLU A 162 8.84 -10.19 10.24
CA GLU A 162 9.88 -9.40 9.55
C GLU A 162 11.28 -9.89 9.94
N HIS A 163 11.51 -10.05 11.24
CA HIS A 163 12.76 -10.54 11.81
C HIS A 163 13.05 -11.98 11.35
N ALA A 164 12.07 -12.88 11.40
CA ALA A 164 12.23 -14.25 10.92
C ALA A 164 12.64 -14.29 9.44
N LEU A 165 12.02 -13.45 8.58
CA LEU A 165 12.41 -13.35 7.17
C LEU A 165 13.85 -12.83 7.01
N LEU A 166 14.25 -11.80 7.77
CA LEU A 166 15.63 -11.30 7.73
C LEU A 166 16.65 -12.32 8.21
N MET A 167 16.30 -13.15 9.19
CA MET A 167 17.15 -14.25 9.64
C MET A 167 17.32 -15.32 8.55
N GLN A 168 16.26 -15.63 7.79
CA GLN A 168 16.35 -16.51 6.63
C GLN A 168 17.21 -15.91 5.50
N VAL A 169 17.07 -14.62 5.22
CA VAL A 169 17.94 -13.90 4.26
C VAL A 169 19.41 -14.01 4.69
N ARG A 170 19.69 -13.73 5.96
CA ARG A 170 21.05 -13.82 6.52
C ARG A 170 21.62 -15.23 6.37
N GLU A 171 20.86 -16.25 6.77
CA GLU A 171 21.27 -17.65 6.67
C GLU A 171 21.56 -18.07 5.22
N THR A 172 20.71 -17.66 4.27
CA THR A 172 20.93 -17.88 2.84
C THR A 172 22.24 -17.24 2.36
N VAL A 173 22.47 -15.96 2.69
CA VAL A 173 23.70 -15.26 2.31
C VAL A 173 24.94 -15.92 2.92
N GLU A 174 24.92 -16.21 4.22
CA GLU A 174 26.04 -16.86 4.92
C GLU A 174 26.34 -18.25 4.34
N THR A 175 25.31 -19.01 3.97
CA THR A 175 25.45 -20.31 3.31
C THR A 175 26.10 -20.18 1.95
N VAL A 176 25.63 -19.26 1.10
CA VAL A 176 26.25 -19.01 -0.22
C VAL A 176 27.71 -18.59 -0.05
N VAL A 177 28.00 -17.62 0.83
CA VAL A 177 29.37 -17.14 1.04
C VAL A 177 30.29 -18.24 1.56
N ARG A 178 29.80 -19.13 2.43
CA ARG A 178 30.62 -20.20 3.03
C ARG A 178 30.80 -21.41 2.13
N GLU A 179 29.74 -21.83 1.45
CA GLU A 179 29.69 -23.12 0.74
C GLU A 179 29.87 -22.99 -0.77
N PHE A 180 29.76 -21.78 -1.33
CA PHE A 180 29.98 -21.58 -2.75
C PHE A 180 31.46 -21.71 -3.09
N ASP A 181 31.82 -22.80 -3.75
CA ASP A 181 33.09 -22.90 -4.44
C ASP A 181 32.89 -22.47 -5.91
N ASP A 182 32.17 -23.31 -6.65
CA ASP A 182 32.13 -23.28 -8.12
C ASP A 182 30.78 -23.68 -8.75
N ASP A 183 29.87 -24.27 -7.98
CA ASP A 183 28.62 -24.83 -8.50
C ASP A 183 27.44 -23.87 -8.35
N VAL A 184 26.89 -23.44 -9.48
CA VAL A 184 25.73 -22.54 -9.56
C VAL A 184 24.45 -23.19 -9.00
N THR A 185 24.39 -24.52 -8.87
CA THR A 185 23.24 -25.21 -8.27
C THR A 185 22.99 -24.78 -6.82
N LEU A 186 24.03 -24.37 -6.07
CA LEU A 186 23.87 -23.83 -4.72
C LEU A 186 22.96 -22.60 -4.71
N PHE A 187 23.17 -21.67 -5.66
CA PHE A 187 22.32 -20.49 -5.79
C PHE A 187 20.87 -20.85 -6.10
N GLN A 188 20.66 -21.83 -6.98
CA GLN A 188 19.32 -22.31 -7.31
C GLN A 188 18.61 -22.93 -6.09
N MET A 189 19.32 -23.77 -5.32
CA MET A 189 18.78 -24.38 -4.11
C MET A 189 18.39 -23.33 -3.07
N GLN A 190 19.29 -22.36 -2.84
CA GLN A 190 19.02 -21.25 -1.92
C GLN A 190 17.87 -20.35 -2.40
N GLN A 191 17.75 -20.13 -3.71
CA GLN A 191 16.64 -19.38 -4.32
C GLN A 191 15.28 -20.07 -4.09
N VAL A 192 15.23 -21.39 -4.19
CA VAL A 192 14.00 -22.16 -3.91
C VAL A 192 13.66 -22.10 -2.42
N THR A 193 14.65 -22.34 -1.53
CA THR A 193 14.43 -22.32 -0.07
C THR A 193 13.93 -20.96 0.41
N LEU A 194 14.66 -19.88 0.10
CA LEU A 194 14.26 -18.53 0.47
C LEU A 194 12.92 -18.16 -0.17
N GLY A 195 12.67 -18.62 -1.40
CA GLY A 195 11.44 -18.33 -2.15
C GLY A 195 10.20 -18.87 -1.43
N MET A 196 10.28 -20.06 -0.85
CA MET A 196 9.19 -20.62 -0.06
C MET A 196 8.89 -19.79 1.19
N HIS A 197 9.93 -19.36 1.92
CA HIS A 197 9.76 -18.51 3.11
C HIS A 197 9.19 -17.13 2.76
N TYR A 198 9.68 -16.53 1.67
CA TYR A 198 9.18 -15.25 1.18
C TYR A 198 7.71 -15.34 0.74
N GLU A 199 7.32 -16.38 0.01
CA GLU A 199 5.92 -16.54 -0.41
C GLU A 199 4.98 -16.71 0.79
N GLN A 200 5.40 -17.44 1.83
CA GLN A 200 4.63 -17.56 3.08
C GLN A 200 4.44 -16.19 3.76
N TYR A 201 5.51 -15.40 3.84
CA TYR A 201 5.46 -14.03 4.37
C TYR A 201 4.55 -13.11 3.53
N ALA A 202 4.72 -13.14 2.21
CA ALA A 202 3.96 -12.33 1.27
C ALA A 202 2.47 -12.70 1.28
N ALA A 203 2.14 -13.99 1.33
CA ALA A 203 0.76 -14.47 1.41
C ALA A 203 0.07 -14.01 2.71
N LYS A 204 0.77 -14.09 3.85
CA LYS A 204 0.25 -13.60 5.14
C LYS A 204 -0.01 -12.10 5.11
N THR A 205 0.90 -11.33 4.53
CA THR A 205 0.77 -9.88 4.36
C THR A 205 -0.42 -9.55 3.47
N ARG A 206 -0.54 -10.22 2.31
CA ARG A 206 -1.65 -10.05 1.36
C ARG A 206 -3.01 -10.39 1.96
N ASN A 207 -3.09 -11.46 2.76
CA ASN A 207 -4.32 -11.84 3.45
C ASN A 207 -4.72 -10.79 4.51
N THR A 208 -3.74 -10.26 5.23
CA THR A 208 -3.98 -9.16 6.19
C THR A 208 -4.49 -7.92 5.47
N GLN A 209 -3.86 -7.53 4.34
CA GLN A 209 -4.32 -6.39 3.52
C GLN A 209 -5.75 -6.57 3.03
N ARG A 210 -6.10 -7.76 2.51
CA ARG A 210 -7.46 -8.07 2.05
C ARG A 210 -8.48 -7.97 3.17
N HIS A 211 -8.21 -8.59 4.32
CA HIS A 211 -9.10 -8.54 5.47
C HIS A 211 -9.33 -7.10 5.93
N VAL A 212 -8.28 -6.28 5.99
CA VAL A 212 -8.43 -4.87 6.40
C VAL A 212 -9.27 -4.11 5.36
N ALA A 213 -9.04 -4.31 4.06
CA ALA A 213 -9.84 -3.68 3.02
C ALA A 213 -11.34 -4.09 3.07
N GLU A 214 -11.63 -5.37 3.34
CA GLU A 214 -13.00 -5.87 3.52
C GLU A 214 -13.68 -5.25 4.74
N CYS A 215 -12.94 -5.10 5.85
CA CYS A 215 -13.44 -4.38 7.02
C CYS A 215 -13.75 -2.91 6.71
N GLU A 216 -12.89 -2.21 5.96
CA GLU A 216 -13.14 -0.83 5.55
C GLU A 216 -14.38 -0.72 4.66
N ILE A 217 -14.55 -1.60 3.68
CA ILE A 217 -15.75 -1.61 2.81
C ILE A 217 -17.02 -1.80 3.65
N THR A 218 -16.97 -2.74 4.60
CA THR A 218 -18.12 -3.05 5.46
C THR A 218 -18.47 -1.84 6.33
N GLU A 219 -17.46 -1.18 6.88
CA GLU A 219 -17.64 0.01 7.70
C GLU A 219 -18.14 1.21 6.89
N GLU A 220 -17.61 1.43 5.67
CA GLU A 220 -18.10 2.47 4.77
C GLU A 220 -19.57 2.26 4.39
N ARG A 221 -19.97 1.02 4.04
CA ARG A 221 -21.38 0.69 3.76
C ARG A 221 -22.27 0.94 4.97
N ARG A 222 -21.81 0.58 6.17
CA ARG A 222 -22.55 0.82 7.41
C ARG A 222 -22.74 2.32 7.66
N GLN A 223 -21.70 3.12 7.44
CA GLN A 223 -21.77 4.58 7.57
C GLN A 223 -22.71 5.21 6.53
N GLN A 224 -22.66 4.74 5.28
CA GLN A 224 -23.54 5.20 4.22
C GLN A 224 -25.02 4.86 4.50
N ALA A 225 -25.30 3.62 4.92
CA ALA A 225 -26.65 3.21 5.31
C ALA A 225 -27.19 4.04 6.49
N GLN A 226 -26.33 4.38 7.45
CA GLN A 226 -26.67 5.25 8.56
C GLN A 226 -26.98 6.68 8.09
N GLN A 227 -26.16 7.25 7.20
CA GLN A 227 -26.37 8.59 6.64
C GLN A 227 -27.70 8.68 5.87
N THR A 228 -28.01 7.67 5.04
CA THR A 228 -29.29 7.59 4.31
C THR A 228 -30.48 7.63 5.27
N ALA A 229 -30.42 6.87 6.36
CA ALA A 229 -31.48 6.84 7.37
C ALA A 229 -31.60 8.19 8.13
N ASP A 230 -30.45 8.79 8.50
CA ASP A 230 -30.41 10.09 9.17
C ASP A 230 -30.96 11.22 8.28
N ASP A 231 -30.64 11.22 6.99
CA ASP A 231 -31.11 12.24 6.05
C ASP A 231 -32.61 12.08 5.74
N ALA A 232 -33.10 10.85 5.61
CA ALA A 232 -34.52 10.57 5.51
C ALA A 232 -35.27 11.03 6.77
N LEU A 233 -34.73 10.74 7.96
CA LEU A 233 -35.29 11.19 9.23
C LEU A 233 -35.31 12.73 9.34
N LYS A 234 -34.22 13.42 8.96
CA LYS A 234 -34.21 14.89 8.93
C LYS A 234 -35.32 15.43 8.03
N GLN A 235 -35.46 14.87 6.81
CA GLN A 235 -36.52 15.28 5.88
C GLN A 235 -37.92 15.09 6.48
N CYS A 236 -38.15 13.98 7.17
CA CYS A 236 -39.41 13.71 7.87
C CYS A 236 -39.72 14.70 9.00
N LEU A 237 -38.70 15.22 9.69
CA LEU A 237 -38.84 16.12 10.84
C LEU A 237 -38.88 17.61 10.46
N LEU A 238 -38.51 17.98 9.23
CA LEU A 238 -38.43 19.38 8.80
C LEU A 238 -39.81 20.07 8.86
N GLY A 239 -39.95 21.04 9.77
CA GLY A 239 -41.11 21.94 9.83
C GLY A 239 -42.36 21.39 10.51
N HIS A 240 -42.26 20.30 11.28
CA HIS A 240 -43.41 19.63 11.90
C HIS A 240 -43.26 19.45 13.42
N VAL A 241 -44.36 19.64 14.16
CA VAL A 241 -44.48 19.26 15.58
C VAL A 241 -45.23 17.94 15.63
N LEU A 242 -44.50 16.84 15.73
CA LEU A 242 -45.06 15.49 15.68
C LEU A 242 -45.49 15.04 17.09
N PRO A 243 -46.57 14.23 17.21
CA PRO A 243 -46.89 13.53 18.44
C PRO A 243 -45.76 12.58 18.86
N GLN A 244 -45.56 12.43 20.16
CA GLN A 244 -44.45 11.65 20.75
C GLN A 244 -44.37 10.22 20.20
N GLN A 245 -45.51 9.57 19.92
CA GLN A 245 -45.57 8.21 19.41
C GLN A 245 -45.10 8.10 17.95
N ILE A 246 -45.46 9.07 17.10
CA ILE A 246 -45.02 9.10 15.70
C ILE A 246 -43.53 9.43 15.63
N GLU A 247 -43.08 10.39 16.46
CA GLU A 247 -41.67 10.71 16.57
C GLU A 247 -40.84 9.50 17.07
N HIS A 248 -41.34 8.78 18.09
CA HIS A 248 -40.68 7.57 18.61
C HIS A 248 -40.57 6.48 17.55
N PHE A 249 -41.65 6.23 16.80
CA PHE A 249 -41.65 5.27 15.70
C PHE A 249 -40.65 5.66 14.60
N LEU A 250 -40.67 6.92 14.15
CA LEU A 250 -39.78 7.40 13.08
C LEU A 250 -38.31 7.36 13.49
N ARG A 251 -37.97 7.86 14.68
CA ARG A 251 -36.58 7.93 15.15
C ARG A 251 -36.00 6.58 15.51
N GLY A 252 -36.78 5.71 16.15
CA GLY A 252 -36.29 4.44 16.69
C GLY A 252 -36.44 3.29 15.70
N ILE A 253 -37.65 3.09 15.18
CA ILE A 253 -38.06 1.84 14.55
C ILE A 253 -37.90 1.93 13.04
N TRP A 254 -38.48 2.97 12.44
CA TRP A 254 -38.38 3.20 11.00
C TRP A 254 -36.95 3.52 10.57
N CYS A 255 -36.22 4.38 11.31
CA CYS A 255 -34.82 4.69 11.00
C CYS A 255 -33.92 3.43 11.02
N ALA A 256 -34.09 2.55 12.02
CA ALA A 256 -33.37 1.27 12.08
C ALA A 256 -33.73 0.36 10.89
N HIS A 257 -34.99 0.33 10.49
CA HIS A 257 -35.45 -0.42 9.33
C HIS A 257 -34.85 0.11 8.00
N VAL A 258 -34.85 1.43 7.79
CA VAL A 258 -34.20 2.08 6.64
C VAL A 258 -32.71 1.72 6.60
N GLN A 259 -32.01 1.82 7.73
CA GLN A 259 -30.59 1.51 7.83
C GLN A 259 -30.30 0.04 7.46
N GLN A 260 -31.08 -0.91 7.96
CA GLN A 260 -30.85 -2.33 7.65
C GLN A 260 -31.11 -2.63 6.17
N VAL A 261 -32.20 -2.09 5.61
CA VAL A 261 -32.53 -2.30 4.20
C VAL A 261 -31.51 -1.63 3.27
N ALA A 262 -30.99 -0.46 3.65
CA ALA A 262 -29.90 0.22 2.95
C ALA A 262 -28.57 -0.54 3.03
N LEU A 263 -28.30 -1.28 4.11
CA LEU A 263 -27.08 -2.08 4.25
C LEU A 263 -27.10 -3.35 3.40
N LEU A 264 -28.27 -3.96 3.24
CA LEU A 264 -28.46 -5.26 2.56
C LEU A 264 -28.67 -5.14 1.04
N ASN A 265 -29.18 -4.00 0.57
CA ASN A 265 -29.53 -3.80 -0.83
C ASN A 265 -28.67 -2.70 -1.45
N ASP A 266 -28.55 -2.70 -2.79
CA ASP A 266 -27.89 -1.62 -3.51
C ASP A 266 -28.59 -0.27 -3.24
N ASP A 267 -27.80 0.80 -3.20
CA ASP A 267 -28.29 2.17 -3.07
C ASP A 267 -29.41 2.44 -4.09
N ASN A 268 -30.59 2.85 -3.62
CA ASN A 268 -31.81 3.07 -4.40
C ASN A 268 -32.57 1.81 -4.91
N GLY A 269 -32.33 0.64 -4.33
CA GLY A 269 -33.14 -0.56 -4.61
C GLY A 269 -34.65 -0.36 -4.33
N PRO A 270 -35.52 -1.18 -4.96
CA PRO A 270 -36.98 -1.08 -4.77
C PRO A 270 -37.38 -1.30 -3.31
N ALA A 271 -36.65 -2.13 -2.57
CA ALA A 271 -36.86 -2.34 -1.14
C ALA A 271 -36.62 -1.06 -0.31
N LEU A 272 -35.51 -0.36 -0.56
CA LEU A 272 -35.21 0.90 0.13
C LEU A 272 -36.28 1.96 -0.16
N LYS A 273 -36.72 2.08 -1.42
CA LYS A 273 -37.80 2.99 -1.82
C LYS A 273 -39.12 2.66 -1.13
N ALA A 274 -39.46 1.39 -0.98
CA ALA A 274 -40.67 0.97 -0.29
C ALA A 274 -40.64 1.37 1.20
N VAL A 275 -39.51 1.15 1.88
CA VAL A 275 -39.36 1.55 3.29
C VAL A 275 -39.39 3.06 3.48
N LEU A 276 -38.75 3.81 2.59
CA LEU A 276 -38.82 5.28 2.61
C LEU A 276 -40.26 5.77 2.39
N ALA A 277 -40.97 5.18 1.41
CA ALA A 277 -42.37 5.49 1.13
C ALA A 277 -43.30 5.19 2.31
N LEU A 278 -43.03 4.15 3.11
CA LEU A 278 -43.78 3.83 4.33
C LEU A 278 -43.72 4.99 5.34
N GLY A 279 -42.52 5.54 5.58
CA GLY A 279 -42.34 6.68 6.48
C GLY A 279 -43.02 7.95 5.97
N GLU A 280 -42.89 8.24 4.67
CA GLU A 280 -43.55 9.38 4.03
C GLU A 280 -45.08 9.27 4.06
N ALA A 281 -45.62 8.08 3.81
CA ALA A 281 -47.06 7.84 3.82
C ALA A 281 -47.63 7.91 5.25
N LEU A 282 -46.92 7.43 6.27
CA LEU A 282 -47.31 7.62 7.67
C LEU A 282 -47.43 9.12 8.01
N LEU A 283 -46.45 9.93 7.58
CA LEU A 283 -46.48 11.38 7.77
C LEU A 283 -47.60 12.06 6.98
N ALA A 284 -47.89 11.60 5.77
CA ALA A 284 -48.98 12.13 4.95
C ALA A 284 -50.35 11.85 5.61
N GLN A 285 -50.55 10.65 6.16
CA GLN A 285 -51.76 10.29 6.90
C GLN A 285 -51.92 11.14 8.16
N TRP A 286 -50.84 11.34 8.93
CA TRP A 286 -50.88 12.23 10.08
C TRP A 286 -51.21 13.67 9.70
N ARG A 287 -50.61 14.19 8.60
CA ARG A 287 -50.92 15.54 8.09
C ARG A 287 -52.40 15.67 7.74
N GLN A 288 -52.97 14.73 7.00
CA GLN A 288 -54.39 14.74 6.66
C GLN A 288 -55.28 14.72 7.90
N ALA A 289 -54.97 13.88 8.88
CA ALA A 289 -55.71 13.79 10.13
C ALA A 289 -55.61 15.09 10.95
N SER A 290 -54.42 15.71 11.00
CA SER A 290 -54.21 17.00 11.68
C SER A 290 -54.95 18.17 11.02
N GLU A 291 -55.14 18.13 9.70
CA GLU A 291 -55.91 19.10 8.91
C GLU A 291 -57.43 18.86 8.97
N GLY A 292 -57.90 17.86 9.73
CA GLY A 292 -59.32 17.51 9.85
C GLY A 292 -59.91 16.84 8.61
N ARG A 293 -59.08 16.38 7.68
CA ARG A 293 -59.51 15.50 6.58
C ARG A 293 -59.60 14.07 7.12
N ILE A 294 -60.57 13.30 6.64
CA ILE A 294 -60.70 11.89 7.02
C ILE A 294 -59.49 11.17 6.42
N PRO A 295 -58.54 10.65 7.23
CA PRO A 295 -57.44 9.87 6.70
C PRO A 295 -58.00 8.63 5.99
N GLU A 296 -57.41 8.24 4.86
CA GLU A 296 -57.77 7.02 4.17
C GLU A 296 -57.44 5.82 5.07
N ARG A 297 -58.43 5.35 5.84
CA ARG A 297 -58.35 4.16 6.70
C ARG A 297 -57.80 2.89 6.03
N PRO A 298 -57.90 2.62 4.70
CA PRO A 298 -57.34 1.39 4.12
C PRO A 298 -55.81 1.27 4.18
N TRP A 299 -55.06 2.37 4.07
CA TRP A 299 -53.59 2.30 3.91
C TRP A 299 -52.87 1.65 5.10
N LEU A 300 -53.29 1.96 6.33
CA LEU A 300 -52.69 1.43 7.56
C LEU A 300 -52.85 -0.10 7.69
N TYR A 301 -53.92 -0.66 7.11
CA TYR A 301 -54.15 -2.11 7.07
C TYR A 301 -53.38 -2.78 5.93
N GLU A 302 -53.23 -2.09 4.79
CA GLU A 302 -52.42 -2.56 3.65
C GLU A 302 -50.93 -2.63 4.00
N GLU A 303 -50.40 -1.62 4.69
CA GLU A 303 -49.00 -1.55 5.12
C GLU A 303 -48.73 -2.20 6.48
N ARG A 304 -49.72 -2.91 7.06
CA ARG A 304 -49.56 -3.60 8.36
C ARG A 304 -48.36 -4.55 8.33
N ALA A 305 -48.17 -5.28 7.24
CA ALA A 305 -47.06 -6.21 7.10
C ALA A 305 -45.70 -5.49 7.19
N GLY A 306 -45.53 -4.38 6.45
CA GLY A 306 -44.30 -3.59 6.45
C GLY A 306 -44.03 -2.90 7.79
N ILE A 307 -45.07 -2.41 8.47
CA ILE A 307 -44.91 -1.79 9.80
C ILE A 307 -44.46 -2.85 10.82
N LEU A 308 -45.11 -4.03 10.85
CA LEU A 308 -44.72 -5.11 11.76
C LEU A 308 -43.32 -5.66 11.45
N GLU A 309 -42.92 -5.69 10.17
CA GLU A 309 -41.56 -6.02 9.78
C GLU A 309 -40.55 -5.03 10.37
N ALA A 310 -40.83 -3.72 10.31
CA ALA A 310 -39.97 -2.69 10.91
C ALA A 310 -39.82 -2.87 12.43
N PHE A 311 -40.90 -3.20 13.15
CA PHE A 311 -40.86 -3.52 14.58
C PHE A 311 -40.04 -4.80 14.86
N SER A 312 -40.16 -5.84 14.03
CA SER A 312 -39.38 -7.07 14.20
C SER A 312 -37.89 -6.83 14.02
N ILE A 313 -37.51 -5.96 13.08
CA ILE A 313 -36.14 -5.56 12.79
C ILE A 313 -35.51 -4.75 13.92
N ALA A 314 -36.32 -3.93 14.60
CA ALA A 314 -35.92 -3.25 15.83
C ALA A 314 -35.75 -4.20 17.04
N GLY A 315 -35.92 -5.52 16.85
CA GLY A 315 -35.74 -6.54 17.88
C GLY A 315 -36.93 -6.70 18.83
N MET A 316 -38.09 -6.14 18.49
CA MET A 316 -39.30 -6.26 19.30
C MET A 316 -40.00 -7.60 19.08
N THR A 317 -40.63 -8.11 20.14
CA THR A 317 -41.48 -9.30 20.04
C THR A 317 -42.75 -8.99 19.25
N LEU A 318 -43.42 -10.03 18.73
CA LEU A 318 -44.68 -9.86 18.01
C LEU A 318 -45.74 -9.11 18.84
N ALA A 319 -45.79 -9.35 20.15
CA ALA A 319 -46.74 -8.69 21.04
C ALA A 319 -46.44 -7.18 21.20
N GLU A 320 -45.17 -6.81 21.31
CA GLU A 320 -44.73 -5.40 21.37
C GLU A 320 -44.96 -4.68 20.04
N ALA A 321 -44.72 -5.38 18.91
CA ALA A 321 -45.00 -4.87 17.58
C ALA A 321 -46.50 -4.60 17.37
N GLU A 322 -47.38 -5.50 17.82
CA GLU A 322 -48.82 -5.31 17.75
C GLU A 322 -49.32 -4.17 18.66
N ALA A 323 -48.73 -4.03 19.86
CA ALA A 323 -49.02 -2.91 20.74
C ALA A 323 -48.59 -1.56 20.13
N GLY A 324 -47.37 -1.48 19.58
CA GLY A 324 -46.87 -0.28 18.90
C GLY A 324 -47.68 0.08 17.66
N PHE A 325 -48.15 -0.91 16.90
CA PHE A 325 -49.08 -0.68 15.80
C PHE A 325 -50.42 -0.11 16.27
N ALA A 326 -50.98 -0.64 17.37
CA ALA A 326 -52.21 -0.12 17.97
C ALA A 326 -52.06 1.33 18.48
N ASP A 327 -50.89 1.67 19.04
CA ASP A 327 -50.59 3.04 19.48
C ASP A 327 -50.55 4.02 18.29
N LEU A 328 -49.95 3.63 17.16
CA LEU A 328 -49.97 4.42 15.93
C LEU A 328 -51.39 4.61 15.41
N GLN A 329 -52.22 3.56 15.41
CA GLN A 329 -53.63 3.65 15.03
C GLN A 329 -54.40 4.62 15.94
N HIS A 330 -54.18 4.55 17.24
CA HIS A 330 -54.85 5.40 18.21
C HIS A 330 -54.48 6.88 18.00
N VAL A 331 -53.20 7.18 17.77
CA VAL A 331 -52.71 8.55 17.57
C VAL A 331 -53.22 9.14 16.26
N LEU A 332 -53.26 8.35 15.18
CA LEU A 332 -53.82 8.79 13.91
C LEU A 332 -55.34 8.98 13.97
N ALA A 333 -56.06 8.20 14.78
CA ALA A 333 -57.50 8.36 15.00
C ALA A 333 -57.84 9.52 15.95
N ALA A 334 -56.97 9.83 16.91
CA ALA A 334 -57.15 10.87 17.92
C ALA A 334 -56.64 12.26 17.48
N ALA A 335 -56.01 12.36 16.30
CA ALA A 335 -55.61 13.61 15.69
C ALA A 335 -56.85 14.48 15.42
N THR A 336 -57.17 15.32 16.39
CA THR A 336 -58.20 16.36 16.29
C THR A 336 -57.56 17.62 15.71
N PRO A 337 -58.32 18.47 15.00
CA PRO A 337 -57.79 19.66 14.36
C PRO A 337 -57.26 20.63 15.43
N GLN A 338 -55.94 20.61 15.65
CA GLN A 338 -55.28 21.67 16.38
C GLN A 338 -55.17 22.85 15.41
N SER A 339 -55.88 23.93 15.71
CA SER A 339 -55.67 25.22 15.06
C SER A 339 -54.19 25.56 15.16
N SER A 340 -53.49 25.41 14.03
CA SER A 340 -52.19 25.98 13.82
C SER A 340 -52.34 27.49 13.94
N VAL A 341 -51.96 28.03 15.09
CA VAL A 341 -51.62 29.44 15.20
C VAL A 341 -50.46 29.64 14.24
N ILE A 342 -50.76 30.31 13.14
CA ILE A 342 -49.83 30.69 12.07
C ILE A 342 -48.67 31.43 12.74
N ALA A 343 -47.56 30.73 12.96
CA ALA A 343 -46.27 31.37 13.11
C ALA A 343 -45.93 31.94 11.75
N THR A 344 -46.00 33.26 11.65
CA THR A 344 -45.78 34.06 10.45
C THR A 344 -44.38 33.75 9.92
N SER A 345 -44.30 33.05 8.80
CA SER A 345 -43.06 32.93 8.03
C SER A 345 -42.82 34.25 7.32
N THR A 346 -41.90 35.05 7.88
CA THR A 346 -41.32 36.18 7.16
C THR A 346 -40.35 35.63 6.12
N GLN A 347 -40.75 35.66 4.85
CA GLN A 347 -39.82 35.56 3.74
C GLN A 347 -38.85 36.74 3.79
N THR A 348 -37.55 36.51 3.79
CA THR A 348 -36.60 37.42 3.13
C THR A 348 -35.32 36.69 2.73
N GLN A 349 -35.21 36.49 1.41
CA GLN A 349 -34.01 36.60 0.56
C GLN A 349 -32.80 35.68 0.78
N SER A 350 -32.67 34.80 -0.22
CA SER A 350 -31.43 34.39 -0.86
C SER A 350 -30.34 35.47 -0.88
N PHE A 351 -29.15 35.10 -0.43
CA PHE A 351 -27.90 35.64 -0.94
C PHE A 351 -27.03 34.48 -1.42
N ASP A 352 -26.85 34.43 -2.74
CA ASP A 352 -25.77 33.70 -3.40
C ASP A 352 -24.45 34.10 -2.74
N THR A 353 -23.75 33.12 -2.17
CA THR A 353 -22.30 33.24 -1.96
C THR A 353 -21.63 32.38 -3.01
N PHE A 354 -21.39 33.00 -4.17
CA PHE A 354 -20.35 32.55 -5.08
C PHE A 354 -19.01 32.64 -4.34
N ILE A 355 -18.45 31.49 -3.93
CA ILE A 355 -17.03 31.42 -3.62
C ILE A 355 -16.32 31.28 -4.96
N SER A 356 -15.78 32.41 -5.44
CA SER A 356 -14.88 32.44 -6.57
C SER A 356 -13.63 31.61 -6.28
N VAL A 357 -13.44 30.57 -7.08
CA VAL A 357 -12.17 29.85 -7.20
C VAL A 357 -11.13 30.82 -7.77
N PRO A 358 -9.97 31.03 -7.12
CA PRO A 358 -8.86 31.71 -7.75
C PRO A 358 -8.22 30.73 -8.74
N ASP A 359 -8.35 31.06 -10.02
CA ASP A 359 -7.49 30.53 -11.07
C ASP A 359 -6.07 31.08 -10.84
N MET A 360 -5.14 30.18 -10.51
CA MET A 360 -3.71 30.47 -10.55
C MET A 360 -3.03 29.44 -11.44
N SER A 361 -2.92 29.83 -12.70
CA SER A 361 -2.02 29.27 -13.68
C SER A 361 -0.58 29.62 -13.31
N ALA A 362 0.22 28.62 -12.93
CA ALA A 362 1.69 28.70 -12.94
C ALA A 362 2.33 27.30 -13.02
N THR A 363 2.62 26.87 -14.25
CA THR A 363 3.87 26.19 -14.66
C THR A 363 4.49 25.10 -13.78
N SER A 364 4.34 23.86 -14.29
CA SER A 364 5.33 22.77 -14.39
C SER A 364 5.92 22.05 -13.18
N GLU A 365 5.69 22.48 -11.93
CA GLU A 365 5.97 21.66 -10.71
C GLU A 365 4.69 21.17 -10.01
N LEU A 366 3.52 21.65 -10.45
CA LEU A 366 2.20 21.47 -9.81
C LEU A 366 1.44 20.17 -10.13
N ASN A 367 1.95 19.33 -11.05
CA ASN A 367 1.20 18.13 -11.45
C ASN A 367 1.18 17.01 -10.39
N THR A 368 2.13 16.99 -9.45
CA THR A 368 2.20 15.95 -8.40
C THR A 368 1.35 16.25 -7.17
N ALA A 369 0.99 17.51 -6.91
CA ALA A 369 0.19 17.90 -5.75
C ALA A 369 -1.31 18.04 -6.04
N SER A 370 -1.76 17.70 -7.25
CA SER A 370 -3.16 17.84 -7.65
C SER A 370 -4.02 16.64 -7.19
N PRO A 371 -5.29 16.83 -6.77
CA PRO A 371 -6.17 15.72 -6.39
C PRO A 371 -6.34 14.67 -7.51
N SER A 372 -6.33 15.09 -8.77
CA SER A 372 -6.42 14.20 -9.94
C SER A 372 -5.24 13.24 -10.03
N TYR A 373 -4.03 13.67 -9.67
CA TYR A 373 -2.84 12.82 -9.66
C TYR A 373 -2.99 11.66 -8.67
N PHE A 374 -3.52 11.94 -7.47
CA PHE A 374 -3.74 10.91 -6.46
C PHE A 374 -4.86 9.92 -6.83
N ARG A 375 -5.81 10.32 -7.69
CA ARG A 375 -6.84 9.40 -8.22
C ARG A 375 -6.28 8.39 -9.23
N GLU A 376 -5.28 8.79 -10.00
CA GLU A 376 -4.64 7.95 -11.02
C GLU A 376 -3.43 7.17 -10.49
N LEU A 377 -3.16 7.27 -9.18
CA LEU A 377 -2.01 6.67 -8.54
C LEU A 377 -2.11 5.13 -8.60
N PRO A 378 -1.09 4.42 -9.13
CA PRO A 378 -1.18 2.98 -9.29
C PRO A 378 -1.16 2.27 -7.93
N LEU A 379 -1.95 1.20 -7.80
CA LEU A 379 -1.91 0.32 -6.65
C LEU A 379 -0.48 -0.21 -6.44
N GLY A 380 -0.04 -0.23 -5.18
CA GLY A 380 1.31 -0.63 -4.79
C GLY A 380 2.31 0.53 -4.65
N THR A 381 1.93 1.76 -4.96
CA THR A 381 2.80 2.94 -4.80
C THR A 381 3.06 3.26 -3.33
N TRP A 382 4.32 3.58 -3.00
CA TRP A 382 4.73 3.95 -1.65
C TRP A 382 4.81 5.47 -1.47
N LEU A 383 4.23 5.96 -0.38
CA LEU A 383 4.30 7.35 0.06
C LEU A 383 4.83 7.42 1.49
N ASP A 384 5.58 8.46 1.81
CA ASP A 384 6.05 8.74 3.16
C ASP A 384 5.13 9.77 3.83
N PHE A 385 4.49 9.37 4.92
CA PHE A 385 3.67 10.21 5.77
C PHE A 385 4.52 10.76 6.91
N ILE A 386 4.55 12.09 7.05
CA ILE A 386 5.34 12.78 8.07
C ILE A 386 4.41 13.26 9.18
N GLY A 387 4.55 12.64 10.35
CA GLY A 387 3.79 12.94 11.56
C GLY A 387 4.08 14.34 12.11
N ILE A 388 3.23 14.82 13.02
CA ILE A 388 3.42 16.10 13.74
C ILE A 388 4.70 16.07 14.59
N ASP A 389 5.08 14.89 15.07
CA ASP A 389 6.30 14.58 15.81
C ASP A 389 7.54 14.45 14.92
N GLY A 390 7.40 14.66 13.61
CA GLY A 390 8.48 14.51 12.62
C GLY A 390 8.80 13.06 12.28
N ARG A 391 8.08 12.08 12.83
CA ARG A 391 8.29 10.66 12.49
C ARG A 391 7.75 10.36 11.10
N ILE A 392 8.53 9.59 10.35
CA ILE A 392 8.19 9.23 8.98
C ILE A 392 7.66 7.79 8.96
N GLN A 393 6.47 7.62 8.40
CA GLN A 393 5.83 6.31 8.21
C GLN A 393 5.57 6.09 6.72
N SER A 394 6.20 5.06 6.16
CA SER A 394 5.98 4.67 4.77
C SER A 394 4.70 3.85 4.65
N GLY A 395 3.83 4.25 3.73
CA GLY A 395 2.56 3.62 3.44
C GLY A 395 2.45 3.25 1.97
N GLN A 396 2.05 2.01 1.69
CA GLN A 396 1.74 1.53 0.36
C GLN A 396 0.26 1.70 0.07
N LEU A 397 -0.09 2.24 -1.09
CA LEU A 397 -1.46 2.27 -1.58
C LEU A 397 -1.91 0.82 -1.87
N SER A 398 -2.75 0.25 -1.02
CA SER A 398 -3.23 -1.13 -1.19
C SER A 398 -4.58 -1.23 -1.86
N TRP A 399 -5.41 -0.20 -1.71
CA TRP A 399 -6.80 -0.26 -2.13
C TRP A 399 -7.42 1.12 -2.34
N VAL A 400 -8.41 1.19 -3.21
CA VAL A 400 -9.22 2.39 -3.49
C VAL A 400 -10.69 2.02 -3.28
N SER A 401 -11.41 2.84 -2.50
CA SER A 401 -12.83 2.59 -2.25
C SER A 401 -13.67 2.76 -3.50
N PRO A 402 -14.49 1.76 -3.88
CA PRO A 402 -15.44 1.89 -4.97
C PRO A 402 -16.64 2.76 -4.58
N ILE A 403 -16.85 3.02 -3.28
CA ILE A 403 -17.98 3.79 -2.75
C ILE A 403 -17.57 5.26 -2.64
N SER A 404 -16.49 5.53 -1.90
CA SER A 404 -16.10 6.89 -1.51
C SER A 404 -14.95 7.45 -2.35
N GLY A 405 -14.28 6.62 -3.16
CA GLY A 405 -13.04 6.99 -3.86
C GLY A 405 -11.85 7.23 -2.92
N ARG A 406 -11.98 6.93 -1.62
CA ARG A 406 -10.91 7.08 -0.64
C ARG A 406 -9.80 6.06 -0.86
N LEU A 407 -8.58 6.47 -0.58
CA LEU A 407 -7.37 5.70 -0.78
C LEU A 407 -6.94 5.11 0.56
N MET A 408 -6.71 3.81 0.60
CA MET A 408 -6.24 3.11 1.80
C MET A 408 -4.76 2.78 1.67
N PHE A 409 -4.00 3.26 2.66
CA PHE A 409 -2.58 2.98 2.79
C PHE A 409 -2.33 1.97 3.89
N VAL A 410 -1.44 1.04 3.63
CA VAL A 410 -0.97 0.04 4.58
C VAL A 410 0.52 0.18 4.82
N ASN A 411 0.98 -0.16 6.01
CA ASN A 411 2.42 -0.28 6.25
C ASN A 411 3.00 -1.55 5.59
N HIS A 412 4.30 -1.76 5.73
CA HIS A 412 5.02 -2.97 5.26
C HIS A 412 4.45 -4.29 5.78
N ARG A 413 3.62 -4.25 6.84
CA ARG A 413 2.95 -5.41 7.46
C ARG A 413 1.56 -5.67 6.91
N GLY A 414 1.07 -4.85 5.97
CA GLY A 414 -0.30 -4.91 5.48
C GLY A 414 -1.35 -4.42 6.47
N ARG A 415 -0.95 -3.79 7.59
CA ARG A 415 -1.87 -3.18 8.54
C ARG A 415 -2.24 -1.78 8.06
N ARG A 416 -3.47 -1.36 8.34
CA ARG A 416 -3.97 -0.01 8.01
C ARG A 416 -3.06 1.05 8.63
N LEU A 417 -2.49 1.90 7.78
CA LEU A 417 -1.84 3.14 8.18
C LEU A 417 -2.88 4.25 8.27
N CYS A 418 -3.57 4.53 7.17
CA CYS A 418 -4.64 5.52 7.09
C CYS A 418 -5.58 5.27 5.91
N VAL A 419 -6.76 5.87 5.97
CA VAL A 419 -7.72 5.98 4.85
C VAL A 419 -7.96 7.47 4.65
N THR A 420 -7.75 7.97 3.44
CA THR A 420 -7.76 9.41 3.17
C THR A 420 -8.25 9.70 1.75
N SER A 421 -8.83 10.87 1.54
CA SER A 421 -9.30 11.28 0.20
C SER A 421 -8.15 11.83 -0.66
N PRO A 422 -8.28 11.84 -2.00
CA PRO A 422 -7.31 12.50 -2.88
C PRO A 422 -7.12 14.00 -2.56
N GLU A 423 -8.17 14.66 -2.06
CA GLU A 423 -8.17 16.07 -1.64
C GLU A 423 -7.37 16.28 -0.35
N GLU A 424 -7.48 15.35 0.60
CA GLU A 424 -6.66 15.37 1.81
C GLU A 424 -5.19 15.08 1.50
N LEU A 425 -4.88 14.13 0.60
CA LEU A 425 -3.50 13.84 0.19
C LEU A 425 -2.82 15.01 -0.49
N SER A 426 -3.52 15.69 -1.41
CA SER A 426 -3.01 16.92 -2.03
C SER A 426 -2.75 18.00 -0.98
N THR A 427 -3.63 18.16 0.00
CA THR A 427 -3.43 19.08 1.12
C THR A 427 -2.21 18.69 1.96
N LEU A 428 -2.04 17.41 2.31
CA LEU A 428 -0.89 16.92 3.07
C LEU A 428 0.42 17.11 2.32
N MET A 429 0.42 16.94 0.99
CA MET A 429 1.58 17.21 0.15
C MET A 429 1.94 18.70 0.12
N CYS A 430 0.94 19.58 -0.05
CA CYS A 430 1.13 21.03 0.02
C CYS A 430 1.65 21.50 1.40
N LEU A 431 1.25 20.81 2.48
CA LEU A 431 1.72 21.07 3.84
C LEU A 431 3.10 20.45 4.14
N GLY A 432 3.74 19.78 3.18
CA GLY A 432 5.02 19.09 3.38
C GLY A 432 4.94 17.90 4.34
N ARG A 433 3.73 17.38 4.59
CA ARG A 433 3.46 16.23 5.47
C ARG A 433 3.33 14.91 4.72
N LEU A 434 3.43 14.95 3.40
CA LEU A 434 3.43 13.82 2.51
C LEU A 434 4.51 14.03 1.46
N ARG A 435 5.32 13.00 1.22
CA ARG A 435 6.28 12.98 0.11
C ARG A 435 6.23 11.64 -0.61
N LEU A 436 6.63 11.63 -1.87
CA LEU A 436 6.93 10.40 -2.57
C LEU A 436 8.06 9.69 -1.82
N HIS A 437 7.91 8.39 -1.58
CA HIS A 437 8.93 7.61 -0.87
C HIS A 437 10.26 7.71 -1.63
N ARG A 438 11.29 8.30 -0.98
CA ARG A 438 12.66 8.40 -1.52
C ARG A 438 13.56 7.52 -0.68
N ALA A 439 14.32 6.65 -1.35
CA ALA A 439 15.15 5.59 -0.78
C ALA A 439 16.25 6.03 0.23
N GLY A 440 16.43 7.34 0.48
CA GLY A 440 17.53 7.88 1.28
C GLY A 440 17.19 8.44 2.67
N ASP A 441 15.92 8.68 3.00
CA ASP A 441 15.56 9.53 4.15
C ASP A 441 15.21 8.77 5.45
N SER A 442 15.49 7.47 5.52
CA SER A 442 15.41 6.68 6.76
C SER A 442 16.59 6.90 7.72
N LEU A 443 17.52 7.79 7.37
CA LEU A 443 18.79 8.04 8.08
C LEU A 443 18.74 9.10 9.20
N MET A 444 17.57 9.64 9.55
CA MET A 444 17.44 10.63 10.63
C MET A 444 16.37 10.18 11.64
N SER A 445 16.73 9.20 12.47
CA SER A 445 16.10 8.96 13.78
C SER A 445 17.18 8.62 14.79
#